data_AF-A0A7S2V269-F1
#
_entry.id   AF-A0A7S2V269-F1
#
_cell.length_a   1.000
_cell.length_b   1.000
_cell.length_c   1.000
_cell.angle_alpha   90.00
_cell.angle_beta   90.00
_cell.angle_gamma   90.00
#
_symmetry.space_group_name_H-M   'P 1'
#
loop_
_entity.id
_entity.type
_entity.pdbx_description
1 polymer ?
#
loop_
_entity_poly.entity_id
_entity_poly.type
_entity_poly.pdbx_seq_one_letter_code
_entity_poly.pdbx_strand_id
1 'polypeptide(L)'
;GLTLRGIPKQGPLGYLSHLEALRYCQVGSFYKSPLYPLWVVGSTSHFTVLFAHSQEVLQESEAEQLLNRVQRAFKAADSQENGFLQVTQLGEVLRSLDLPIGDDQNQLAALAARLEVQGVPIILWEDFWRAVSLLMSGASLEQVLDQTPESSSPVQMLGSTPGGVGGAGAGLGTEAALPVMQDTASAGLVRPIPRSDSDLARQLQAEFD
;
A
#
# COMPACT_ATOMS: atom_id res chain seq x y z
N GLY A 1 1.47 -23.32 18.19
CA GLY A 1 0.36 -23.27 17.22
C GLY A 1 0.92 -23.27 15.81
N LEU A 2 0.09 -23.54 14.80
CA LEU A 2 0.48 -23.44 13.39
C LEU A 2 0.49 -21.96 12.98
N THR A 3 1.64 -21.42 12.62
CA THR A 3 1.77 -20.07 12.06
C THR A 3 1.67 -20.17 10.54
N LEU A 4 0.53 -19.76 9.98
CA LEU A 4 0.37 -19.68 8.53
C LEU A 4 1.13 -18.45 8.03
N ARG A 5 2.23 -18.68 7.31
CA ARG A 5 2.94 -17.62 6.60
C ARG A 5 2.38 -17.51 5.19
N GLY A 6 2.38 -16.29 4.63
CA GLY A 6 2.01 -16.05 3.24
C GLY A 6 2.94 -16.76 2.24
N ILE A 7 2.72 -16.54 0.95
CA ILE A 7 3.59 -17.11 -0.10
C ILE A 7 5.01 -16.50 0.02
N PRO A 8 6.08 -17.29 -0.14
CA PRO A 8 7.46 -16.80 0.00
C PRO A 8 8.02 -16.05 -1.22
N LYS A 9 7.38 -16.16 -2.40
CA LYS A 9 7.84 -15.57 -3.66
C LYS A 9 6.66 -15.19 -4.56
N GLN A 10 6.89 -14.32 -5.54
CA GLN A 10 5.90 -13.99 -6.57
C GLN A 10 5.53 -15.24 -7.38
N GLY A 11 4.24 -15.47 -7.52
CA GLY A 11 3.68 -16.55 -8.33
C GLY A 11 3.35 -16.10 -9.76
N PRO A 12 3.04 -17.04 -10.66
CA PRO A 12 2.54 -16.71 -12.00
C PRO A 12 1.14 -16.06 -11.97
N LEU A 13 0.35 -16.34 -10.94
CA LEU A 13 -1.00 -15.82 -10.75
C LEU A 13 -1.06 -15.01 -9.46
N GLY A 14 -1.69 -13.84 -9.55
CA GLY A 14 -1.98 -12.99 -8.41
C GLY A 14 -3.28 -13.38 -7.71
N TYR A 15 -3.46 -12.86 -6.51
CA TYR A 15 -4.69 -12.99 -5.76
C TYR A 15 -5.06 -11.65 -5.14
N LEU A 16 -6.33 -11.28 -5.20
CA LEU A 16 -6.90 -10.12 -4.52
C LEU A 16 -8.13 -10.58 -3.76
N SER A 17 -8.47 -9.89 -2.67
CA SER A 17 -9.60 -10.28 -1.83
C SER A 17 -10.48 -9.09 -1.51
N HIS A 18 -11.79 -9.23 -1.72
CA HIS A 18 -12.75 -8.24 -1.25
C HIS A 18 -12.69 -8.08 0.28
N LEU A 19 -12.34 -9.16 1.00
CA LEU A 19 -12.17 -9.13 2.46
C LEU A 19 -11.00 -8.23 2.90
N GLU A 20 -10.02 -7.97 2.02
CA GLU A 20 -8.95 -7.00 2.32
C GLU A 20 -9.47 -5.56 2.29
N ALA A 21 -10.33 -5.22 1.33
CA ALA A 21 -10.98 -3.92 1.31
C ALA A 21 -11.85 -3.68 2.56
N LEU A 22 -12.46 -4.76 3.07
CA LEU A 22 -13.22 -4.78 4.32
C LEU A 22 -12.35 -4.91 5.59
N ARG A 23 -11.01 -4.92 5.45
CA ARG A 23 -10.03 -5.03 6.55
C ARG A 23 -10.12 -6.33 7.38
N TYR A 24 -10.72 -7.39 6.85
CA TYR A 24 -10.76 -8.71 7.50
C TYR A 24 -9.49 -9.52 7.29
N CYS A 25 -8.75 -9.25 6.21
CA CYS A 25 -7.44 -9.88 5.96
C CYS A 25 -6.49 -8.90 5.27
N GLN A 26 -5.19 -9.16 5.33
CA GLN A 26 -4.22 -8.49 4.48
C GLN A 26 -3.75 -9.46 3.40
N VAL A 27 -3.78 -9.02 2.14
CA VAL A 27 -3.19 -9.76 1.03
C VAL A 27 -1.74 -9.32 0.88
N GLY A 28 -0.81 -10.28 0.86
CA GLY A 28 0.62 -10.00 0.73
C GLY A 28 0.96 -9.37 -0.62
N SER A 29 2.02 -8.56 -0.66
CA SER A 29 2.48 -7.87 -1.88
C SER A 29 2.76 -8.85 -3.03
N PHE A 30 3.31 -10.04 -2.74
CA PHE A 30 3.55 -11.07 -3.76
C PHE A 30 2.30 -11.61 -4.48
N TYR A 31 1.13 -11.48 -3.86
CA TYR A 31 -0.14 -11.80 -4.52
C TYR A 31 -0.66 -10.62 -5.34
N LYS A 32 -0.31 -9.39 -4.97
CA LYS A 32 -0.72 -8.16 -5.66
C LYS A 32 0.14 -7.89 -6.90
N SER A 33 1.42 -8.22 -6.85
CA SER A 33 2.38 -8.12 -7.97
C SER A 33 2.82 -9.51 -8.47
N PRO A 34 1.97 -10.24 -9.22
CA PRO A 34 2.34 -11.51 -9.85
C PRO A 34 3.28 -11.34 -11.06
N LEU A 35 3.81 -12.45 -11.60
CA LEU A 35 4.67 -12.45 -12.79
C LEU A 35 3.91 -12.16 -14.10
N TYR A 36 2.63 -12.51 -14.15
CA TYR A 36 1.76 -12.25 -15.30
C TYR A 36 0.58 -11.40 -14.84
N PRO A 37 0.05 -10.50 -15.69
CA PRO A 37 -1.07 -9.62 -15.34
C PRO A 37 -2.38 -10.42 -15.33
N LEU A 38 -2.46 -11.38 -14.40
CA LEU A 38 -3.53 -12.33 -14.17
C LEU A 38 -3.76 -12.42 -12.66
N TRP A 39 -4.97 -12.10 -12.22
CA TRP A 39 -5.35 -12.13 -10.81
C TRP A 39 -6.64 -12.90 -10.62
N VAL A 40 -6.71 -13.68 -9.56
CA VAL A 40 -7.98 -14.21 -9.04
C VAL A 40 -8.46 -13.28 -7.93
N VAL A 41 -9.65 -12.74 -8.08
CA VAL A 41 -10.32 -11.93 -7.08
C VAL A 41 -11.31 -12.80 -6.32
N GLY A 42 -11.09 -12.97 -5.02
CA GLY A 42 -12.01 -13.66 -4.12
C GLY A 42 -13.01 -12.72 -3.48
N SER A 43 -14.30 -13.01 -3.70
CA SER A 43 -15.42 -12.45 -2.93
C SER A 43 -15.87 -13.45 -1.85
N THR A 44 -16.92 -13.13 -1.10
CA THR A 44 -17.49 -14.05 -0.10
C THR A 44 -18.18 -15.28 -0.71
N SER A 45 -18.64 -15.21 -1.96
CA SER A 45 -19.44 -16.25 -2.60
C SER A 45 -18.94 -16.72 -3.98
N HIS A 46 -18.00 -16.03 -4.60
CA HIS A 46 -17.54 -16.33 -5.96
C HIS A 46 -16.11 -15.83 -6.18
N PHE A 47 -15.47 -16.39 -7.22
CA PHE A 47 -14.16 -15.97 -7.70
C PHE A 47 -14.30 -15.37 -9.10
N THR A 48 -13.56 -14.29 -9.36
CA THR A 48 -13.50 -13.62 -10.66
C THR A 48 -12.06 -13.55 -11.12
N VAL A 49 -11.79 -13.78 -12.40
CA VAL A 49 -10.45 -13.62 -12.97
C VAL A 49 -10.34 -12.24 -13.61
N LEU A 50 -9.35 -11.45 -13.19
CA LEU A 50 -8.96 -10.20 -13.83
C LEU A 50 -7.68 -10.45 -14.64
N PHE A 51 -7.61 -9.83 -15.82
CA PHE A 51 -6.42 -9.89 -16.65
C PHE A 51 -6.20 -8.57 -17.37
N ALA A 52 -4.94 -8.29 -17.70
CA ALA A 52 -4.58 -7.19 -18.60
C ALA A 52 -3.64 -7.70 -19.69
N HIS A 53 -3.66 -7.04 -20.85
CA HIS A 53 -2.77 -7.39 -21.96
C HIS A 53 -1.39 -6.70 -21.84
N SER A 54 -1.31 -5.56 -21.15
CA SER A 54 -0.06 -4.84 -20.92
C SER A 54 0.59 -5.29 -19.60
N GLN A 55 1.89 -5.57 -19.66
CA GLN A 55 2.74 -5.81 -18.48
C GLN A 55 2.99 -4.54 -17.67
N GLU A 56 2.71 -3.36 -18.22
CA GLU A 56 2.91 -2.08 -17.52
C GLU A 56 2.03 -1.98 -16.27
N VAL A 57 0.90 -2.69 -16.21
CA VAL A 57 0.01 -2.75 -15.04
C VAL A 57 0.70 -3.40 -13.82
N LEU A 58 1.78 -4.16 -14.05
CA LEU A 58 2.59 -4.75 -12.99
C LEU A 58 3.76 -3.88 -12.54
N GLN A 59 4.01 -2.76 -13.21
CA GLN A 59 5.12 -1.87 -12.87
C GLN A 59 4.80 -1.12 -11.59
N GLU A 60 5.41 -1.57 -10.48
CA GLU A 60 5.48 -0.82 -9.24
C GLU A 60 6.56 0.26 -9.38
N SER A 61 6.30 1.45 -8.84
CA SER A 61 7.32 2.50 -8.75
C SER A 61 8.52 2.04 -7.93
N GLU A 62 9.72 2.58 -8.19
CA GLU A 62 10.92 2.26 -7.40
C GLU A 62 10.69 2.48 -5.90
N ALA A 63 9.92 3.53 -5.55
CA ALA A 63 9.53 3.83 -4.18
C ALA A 63 8.66 2.74 -3.55
N GLU A 64 7.68 2.20 -4.28
CA GLU A 64 6.82 1.10 -3.80
C GLU A 64 7.61 -0.20 -3.65
N GLN A 65 8.50 -0.51 -4.60
CA GLN A 65 9.36 -1.69 -4.51
C GLN A 65 10.27 -1.61 -3.28
N LEU A 66 10.84 -0.43 -3.02
CA LEU A 66 11.66 -0.15 -1.84
C LEU A 66 10.85 -0.32 -0.56
N LEU A 67 9.68 0.32 -0.48
CA LEU A 67 8.77 0.23 0.67
C LEU A 67 8.40 -1.24 0.95
N ASN A 68 7.99 -1.98 -0.07
CA ASN A 68 7.65 -3.39 0.03
C ASN A 68 8.85 -4.23 0.51
N ARG A 69 10.07 -3.94 0.06
CA ARG A 69 11.29 -4.62 0.51
C ARG A 69 11.58 -4.35 1.99
N VAL A 70 11.54 -3.09 2.40
CA VAL A 70 11.81 -2.69 3.80
C VAL A 70 10.73 -3.18 4.75
N GLN A 71 9.46 -3.11 4.35
CA GLN A 71 8.34 -3.61 5.13
C GLN A 71 8.42 -5.13 5.35
N ARG A 72 8.86 -5.88 4.34
CA ARG A 72 9.09 -7.33 4.47
C ARG A 72 10.21 -7.65 5.45
N ALA A 73 11.33 -6.94 5.36
CA ALA A 73 12.44 -7.12 6.30
C ALA A 73 12.03 -6.80 7.74
N PHE A 74 11.28 -5.72 7.94
CA PHE A 74 10.73 -5.36 9.24
C PHE A 74 9.76 -6.42 9.78
N LYS A 75 8.78 -6.84 8.97
CA LYS A 75 7.81 -7.88 9.36
C LYS A 75 8.45 -9.24 9.61
N ALA A 76 9.57 -9.56 8.95
CA ALA A 76 10.29 -10.81 9.20
C ALA A 76 10.88 -10.86 10.62
N ALA A 77 11.27 -9.71 11.17
CA ALA A 77 11.77 -9.60 12.54
C ALA A 77 10.65 -9.35 13.57
N ASP A 78 9.57 -8.67 13.20
CA ASP A 78 8.37 -8.48 14.03
C ASP A 78 7.55 -9.78 14.15
N SER A 79 8.06 -10.71 14.94
CA SER A 79 7.46 -12.04 15.15
C SER A 79 6.08 -12.00 15.83
N GLN A 80 5.70 -10.87 16.43
CA GLN A 80 4.42 -10.70 17.12
C GLN A 80 3.43 -9.82 16.35
N GLU A 81 3.82 -9.27 15.19
CA GLU A 81 3.02 -8.33 14.38
C GLU A 81 2.54 -7.11 15.19
N ASN A 82 3.37 -6.68 16.16
CA ASN A 82 3.00 -5.60 17.07
C ASN A 82 3.23 -4.20 16.46
N GLY A 83 3.85 -4.11 15.28
CA GLY A 83 4.12 -2.86 14.59
C GLY A 83 5.36 -2.11 15.09
N PHE A 84 6.18 -2.76 15.91
CA PHE A 84 7.45 -2.22 16.41
C PHE A 84 8.54 -3.31 16.42
N LEU A 85 9.79 -2.87 16.26
CA LEU A 85 10.97 -3.73 16.39
C LEU A 85 11.66 -3.48 17.72
N GLN A 86 12.23 -4.53 18.31
CA GLN A 86 13.16 -4.34 19.41
C GLN A 86 14.52 -3.86 18.87
N VAL A 87 15.22 -3.02 19.64
CA VAL A 87 16.56 -2.54 19.27
C VAL A 87 17.54 -3.69 18.99
N THR A 88 17.38 -4.81 19.69
CA THR A 88 18.18 -6.04 19.51
C THR A 88 18.01 -6.67 18.12
N GLN A 89 16.86 -6.46 17.48
CA GLN A 89 16.53 -7.02 16.16
C GLN A 89 16.95 -6.10 15.00
N LEU A 90 17.28 -4.83 15.29
CA LEU A 90 17.64 -3.83 14.27
C LEU A 90 18.78 -4.31 13.37
N GLY A 91 19.83 -4.89 13.96
CA GLY A 91 21.00 -5.35 13.19
C GLY A 91 20.70 -6.54 12.26
N GLU A 92 19.75 -7.41 12.61
CA GLU A 92 19.29 -8.49 11.72
C GLU A 92 18.51 -7.93 10.53
N VAL A 93 17.61 -6.98 10.79
CA VAL A 93 16.81 -6.34 9.74
C VAL A 93 17.69 -5.57 8.76
N LEU A 94 18.66 -4.78 9.24
CA LEU A 94 19.57 -4.02 8.37
C LEU A 94 20.43 -4.95 7.50
N ARG A 95 20.91 -6.07 8.04
CA ARG A 95 21.64 -7.09 7.26
C ARG A 95 20.75 -7.74 6.20
N SER A 96 19.49 -8.00 6.50
CA SER A 96 18.53 -8.52 5.51
C SER A 96 18.22 -7.54 4.37
N LEU A 97 18.50 -6.25 4.59
CA LEU A 97 18.40 -5.19 3.59
C LEU A 97 19.72 -4.90 2.86
N ASP A 98 20.75 -5.71 3.10
CA ASP A 98 22.11 -5.54 2.55
C ASP A 98 22.74 -4.18 2.90
N LEU A 99 22.39 -3.62 4.07
CA LEU A 99 22.96 -2.37 4.55
C LEU A 99 24.21 -2.64 5.39
N PRO A 100 25.39 -2.09 5.00
CA PRO A 100 26.67 -2.36 5.69
C PRO A 100 26.69 -1.85 7.14
N ILE A 101 25.84 -0.88 7.45
CA ILE A 101 25.63 -0.31 8.80
C ILE A 101 25.17 -1.39 9.80
N GLY A 102 24.56 -2.48 9.33
CA GLY A 102 24.12 -3.59 10.17
C GLY A 102 25.27 -4.36 10.84
N ASP A 103 26.49 -4.32 10.29
CA ASP A 103 27.66 -5.03 10.82
C ASP A 103 28.52 -4.14 11.75
N ASP A 104 28.48 -2.82 11.57
CA ASP A 104 29.24 -1.87 12.37
C ASP A 104 28.55 -1.56 13.71
N GLN A 105 29.03 -2.14 14.81
CA GLN A 105 28.39 -2.02 16.13
C GLN A 105 28.27 -0.57 16.63
N ASN A 106 29.24 0.30 16.31
CA ASN A 106 29.19 1.72 16.68
C ASN A 106 28.10 2.48 15.92
N GLN A 107 27.95 2.19 14.63
CA GLN A 107 26.96 2.84 13.77
C GLN A 107 25.54 2.33 14.07
N LEU A 108 25.41 1.02 14.31
CA LEU A 108 24.17 0.40 14.75
C LEU A 108 23.71 0.97 16.09
N ALA A 109 24.62 1.14 17.06
CA ALA A 109 24.29 1.73 18.36
C ALA A 109 23.87 3.21 18.24
N ALA A 110 24.54 3.99 17.38
CA ALA A 110 24.18 5.38 17.13
C ALA A 110 22.79 5.49 16.47
N LEU A 111 22.52 4.65 15.47
CA LEU A 111 21.21 4.60 14.80
C LEU A 111 20.11 4.13 15.76
N ALA A 112 20.37 3.10 16.56
CA ALA A 112 19.45 2.61 17.57
C ALA A 112 19.08 3.70 18.58
N ALA A 113 20.07 4.40 19.14
CA ALA A 113 19.85 5.47 20.10
C ALA A 113 19.01 6.63 19.54
N ARG A 114 19.09 6.87 18.22
CA ARG A 114 18.29 7.90 17.53
C ARG A 114 16.86 7.47 17.24
N LEU A 115 16.66 6.17 16.97
CA LEU A 115 15.37 5.56 16.66
C LEU A 115 14.60 5.12 17.90
N GLU A 116 15.27 5.03 19.04
CA GLU A 116 14.69 4.63 20.31
C GLU A 116 13.68 5.68 20.81
N VAL A 117 12.47 5.24 21.15
CA VAL A 117 11.42 6.13 21.66
C VAL A 117 11.52 6.22 23.17
N GLN A 118 11.91 7.39 23.68
CA GLN A 118 11.85 7.74 25.10
C GLN A 118 12.54 6.76 26.08
N GLY A 119 13.66 6.15 25.66
CA GLY A 119 14.43 5.23 26.51
C GLY A 119 13.79 3.86 26.71
N VAL A 120 12.83 3.50 25.86
CA VAL A 120 12.30 2.14 25.74
C VAL A 120 12.97 1.50 24.52
N PRO A 121 13.51 0.26 24.63
CA PRO A 121 14.27 -0.40 23.55
C PRO A 121 13.38 -0.92 22.41
N ILE A 122 12.46 -0.08 21.92
CA ILE A 122 11.55 -0.29 20.81
C ILE A 122 11.77 0.78 19.74
N ILE A 123 11.58 0.38 18.49
CA ILE A 123 11.70 1.21 17.30
C ILE A 123 10.39 1.11 16.53
N LEU A 124 9.77 2.25 16.24
CA LEU A 124 8.55 2.32 15.46
C LEU A 124 8.84 2.20 13.96
N TRP A 125 7.87 1.67 13.22
CA TRP A 125 7.95 1.56 11.75
C TRP A 125 8.24 2.91 11.09
N GLU A 126 7.58 3.98 11.50
CA GLU A 126 7.71 5.31 10.89
C GLU A 126 9.13 5.89 11.01
N ASP A 127 9.73 5.77 12.20
CA ASP A 127 11.09 6.24 12.46
C ASP A 127 12.11 5.38 11.72
N PHE A 128 11.92 4.05 11.74
CA PHE A 128 12.76 3.11 11.01
C PHE A 128 12.72 3.36 9.50
N TRP A 129 11.54 3.45 8.90
CA TRP A 129 11.36 3.68 7.47
C TRP A 129 11.99 5.00 7.05
N ARG A 130 11.84 6.07 7.83
CA ARG A 130 12.46 7.35 7.56
C ARG A 130 13.99 7.26 7.51
N ALA A 131 14.60 6.63 8.52
CA ALA A 131 16.04 6.47 8.53
C ALA A 131 16.56 5.56 7.41
N VAL A 132 15.92 4.41 7.19
CA VAL A 132 16.34 3.43 6.20
C VAL A 132 16.15 3.94 4.77
N SER A 133 15.05 4.63 4.47
CA SER A 133 14.82 5.21 3.14
C SER A 133 15.92 6.22 2.76
N LEU A 134 16.41 7.02 3.72
CA LEU A 134 17.54 7.92 3.52
C LEU A 134 18.85 7.16 3.25
N LEU A 135 19.15 6.14 4.07
CA LEU A 135 20.34 5.32 3.92
C LEU A 135 20.36 4.61 2.56
N MET A 136 19.21 4.08 2.13
CA MET A 136 19.08 3.41 0.82
C MET A 136 19.13 4.39 -0.36
N SER A 137 18.84 5.67 -0.12
CA SER A 137 19.00 6.75 -1.11
C SER A 137 20.45 7.26 -1.21
N GLY A 138 21.37 6.71 -0.42
CA GLY A 138 22.79 7.09 -0.41
C GLY A 138 23.17 8.20 0.58
N ALA A 139 22.27 8.58 1.50
CA ALA A 139 22.61 9.50 2.57
C ALA A 139 23.60 8.86 3.55
N SER A 140 24.52 9.67 4.10
CA SER A 140 25.43 9.19 5.15
C SER A 140 24.69 9.06 6.48
N LEU A 141 25.17 8.18 7.36
CA LEU A 141 24.61 8.02 8.71
C LEU A 141 24.56 9.35 9.47
N GLU A 142 25.59 10.19 9.32
CA GLU A 142 25.66 11.52 9.95
C GLU A 142 24.51 12.42 9.50
N GLN A 143 24.13 12.38 8.22
CA GLN A 143 22.99 13.14 7.70
C GLN A 143 21.65 12.64 8.24
N VAL A 144 21.52 11.33 8.47
CA VAL A 144 20.31 10.74 9.07
C VAL A 144 20.18 11.11 10.55
N LEU A 145 21.30 11.19 11.26
CA LEU A 145 21.34 11.58 12.67
C LEU A 145 21.07 13.09 12.87
N ASP A 146 21.55 13.93 11.97
CA ASP A 146 21.46 15.41 12.07
C ASP A 146 20.10 15.98 11.60
N GLN A 147 19.32 15.20 10.83
CA GLN A 147 17.95 15.56 10.51
C GLN A 147 17.08 15.55 11.78
N THR A 148 16.81 16.76 12.28
CA THR A 148 15.77 17.00 13.29
C THR A 148 14.41 16.62 12.71
N PRO A 149 13.44 16.16 13.54
CA PRO A 149 12.15 15.65 13.07
C PRO A 149 11.25 16.67 12.33
N GLU A 150 11.76 17.88 12.04
CA GLU A 150 11.01 19.07 11.63
C GLU A 150 11.53 19.64 10.30
N SER A 151 11.72 18.84 9.25
CA SER A 151 11.66 19.29 7.84
C SER A 151 12.07 18.18 6.88
N SER A 152 11.07 17.53 6.28
CA SER A 152 11.05 17.10 4.86
C SER A 152 9.89 16.14 4.66
N SER A 153 8.74 16.69 4.25
CA SER A 153 7.71 15.90 3.57
C SER A 153 8.19 15.59 2.16
N PRO A 154 8.21 14.30 1.78
CA PRO A 154 7.62 13.95 0.50
C PRO A 154 6.86 12.61 0.59
N VAL A 155 5.83 12.53 1.44
CA VAL A 155 4.81 11.47 1.31
C VAL A 155 3.44 12.06 1.61
N GLN A 156 2.91 12.85 0.69
CA GLN A 156 1.46 12.90 0.53
C GLN A 156 1.06 11.68 -0.29
N MET A 157 0.12 10.91 0.25
CA MET A 157 -0.65 9.84 -0.40
C MET A 157 0.01 8.47 -0.52
N LEU A 158 0.01 7.71 0.58
CA LEU A 158 -0.55 6.34 0.53
C LEU A 158 -1.14 5.99 1.90
N GLY A 159 -2.42 6.32 2.08
CA GLY A 159 -3.15 6.03 3.30
C GLY A 159 -3.35 4.53 3.48
N SER A 160 -3.08 4.04 4.69
CA SER A 160 -3.81 3.01 5.44
C SER A 160 -2.95 2.60 6.63
N THR A 161 -3.06 3.30 7.75
CA THR A 161 -2.70 2.73 9.04
C THR A 161 -3.65 1.55 9.34
N PRO A 162 -3.17 0.38 9.76
CA PRO A 162 -4.03 -0.62 10.35
C PRO A 162 -3.96 -0.51 11.89
N GLY A 163 -5.09 -0.27 12.53
CA GLY A 163 -5.31 -0.58 13.95
C GLY A 163 -5.59 0.63 14.85
N GLY A 164 -6.88 0.95 15.02
CA GLY A 164 -7.34 1.93 16.01
C GLY A 164 -8.86 1.97 16.11
N VAL A 165 -9.39 1.33 17.13
CA VAL A 165 -10.80 1.19 17.53
C VAL A 165 -11.41 2.48 18.12
N GLY A 166 -12.72 2.66 17.90
CA GLY A 166 -13.59 3.68 18.51
C GLY A 166 -14.41 4.40 17.43
N GLY A 167 -15.73 4.53 17.45
CA GLY A 167 -16.71 4.49 18.53
C GLY A 167 -17.58 5.74 18.40
N ALA A 168 -18.91 5.56 18.26
CA ALA A 168 -19.96 6.60 18.18
C ALA A 168 -19.90 7.51 16.93
N GLY A 169 -21.00 7.99 16.34
CA GLY A 169 -22.40 8.01 16.69
C GLY A 169 -23.05 9.20 15.95
N ALA A 170 -24.32 9.03 15.58
CA ALA A 170 -25.30 10.07 15.22
C ALA A 170 -25.13 10.86 13.90
N GLY A 171 -26.26 11.03 13.20
CA GLY A 171 -26.40 12.10 12.19
C GLY A 171 -27.35 11.81 11.02
N LEU A 172 -28.56 11.32 11.27
CA LEU A 172 -29.67 11.42 10.32
C LEU A 172 -30.17 12.87 10.30
N GLY A 173 -30.23 13.48 9.12
CA GLY A 173 -30.77 14.83 8.91
C GLY A 173 -31.07 15.07 7.43
N THR A 174 -32.32 14.79 7.06
CA THR A 174 -33.24 15.54 6.18
C THR A 174 -32.75 16.96 5.79
N GLU A 175 -32.96 17.52 4.60
CA GLU A 175 -34.22 17.72 3.86
C GLU A 175 -33.92 18.47 2.53
N ALA A 176 -34.74 18.23 1.49
CA ALA A 176 -35.45 19.22 0.62
C ALA A 176 -34.69 20.42 0.01
N ALA A 177 -35.01 21.02 -1.15
CA ALA A 177 -35.95 20.82 -2.25
C ALA A 177 -35.49 21.79 -3.37
N LEU A 178 -35.96 21.56 -4.59
CA LEU A 178 -35.77 22.39 -5.79
C LEU A 178 -36.29 23.83 -5.63
N PRO A 179 -35.90 24.75 -6.54
CA PRO A 179 -36.93 25.21 -7.49
C PRO A 179 -36.46 25.39 -8.95
N VAL A 180 -37.48 25.50 -9.80
CA VAL A 180 -37.53 25.57 -11.27
C VAL A 180 -37.65 27.03 -11.75
N MET A 181 -37.09 27.35 -12.95
CA MET A 181 -37.64 28.18 -14.06
C MET A 181 -36.49 28.73 -14.95
N GLN A 182 -36.38 28.33 -16.24
CA GLN A 182 -36.72 29.07 -17.50
C GLN A 182 -35.95 30.39 -17.68
N ASP A 183 -35.36 30.79 -18.81
CA ASP A 183 -35.41 30.43 -20.24
C ASP A 183 -34.13 30.99 -20.91
N THR A 184 -33.73 30.49 -22.08
CA THR A 184 -33.40 31.27 -23.31
C THR A 184 -32.54 30.47 -24.28
N ALA A 185 -32.99 30.47 -25.54
CA ALA A 185 -32.39 29.80 -26.67
C ALA A 185 -31.05 30.44 -27.11
N SER A 186 -30.07 29.61 -27.46
CA SER A 186 -29.05 29.98 -28.44
C SER A 186 -28.57 28.74 -29.20
N ALA A 187 -28.50 28.90 -30.52
CA ALA A 187 -28.19 27.86 -31.50
C ALA A 187 -26.74 27.36 -31.37
N GLY A 188 -26.54 26.04 -31.43
CA GLY A 188 -25.21 25.43 -31.47
C GLY A 188 -25.25 24.00 -32.01
N LEU A 189 -24.40 23.73 -33.01
CA LEU A 189 -24.10 22.45 -33.67
C LEU A 189 -24.54 21.17 -32.92
N VAL A 190 -25.41 20.38 -33.57
CA VAL A 190 -25.66 18.97 -33.20
C VAL A 190 -24.38 18.17 -33.45
N ARG A 191 -23.63 17.86 -32.40
CA ARG A 191 -22.59 16.82 -32.45
C ARG A 191 -23.27 15.45 -32.44
N PRO A 192 -22.77 14.44 -33.19
CA PRO A 192 -23.30 13.09 -33.12
C PRO A 192 -23.19 12.58 -31.68
N ILE A 193 -24.30 12.09 -31.13
CA ILE A 193 -24.33 11.44 -29.81
C ILE A 193 -23.41 10.21 -29.90
N PRO A 194 -22.38 10.07 -29.04
CA PRO A 194 -21.61 8.83 -28.98
C PRO A 194 -22.57 7.70 -28.58
N ARG A 195 -22.63 6.65 -29.40
CA ARG A 195 -23.51 5.51 -29.17
C ARG A 195 -23.22 4.92 -27.79
N SER A 196 -24.27 4.67 -27.02
CA SER A 196 -24.17 4.02 -25.71
C SER A 196 -23.68 2.59 -25.90
N ASP A 197 -22.76 2.13 -25.06
CA ASP A 197 -22.22 0.76 -25.09
C ASP A 197 -23.32 -0.31 -25.04
N SER A 198 -24.46 0.03 -24.43
CA SER A 198 -25.67 -0.80 -24.38
C SER A 198 -26.28 -1.06 -25.77
N ASP A 199 -26.19 -0.11 -26.70
CA ASP A 199 -26.71 -0.26 -28.06
C ASP A 199 -25.76 -1.13 -28.92
N LEU A 200 -24.45 -1.00 -28.69
CA LEU A 200 -23.44 -1.85 -29.34
C LEU A 200 -23.56 -3.31 -28.88
N ALA A 201 -23.77 -3.52 -27.56
CA ALA A 201 -23.96 -4.84 -26.99
C ALA A 201 -25.21 -5.54 -27.55
N ARG A 202 -26.33 -4.82 -27.70
CA ARG A 202 -27.55 -5.39 -28.32
C ARG A 202 -27.36 -5.77 -29.78
N GLN A 203 -26.58 -4.98 -30.53
CA GLN A 203 -26.36 -5.24 -31.96
C GLN A 203 -25.47 -6.48 -32.17
N LEU A 204 -24.41 -6.62 -31.36
CA LEU A 204 -23.57 -7.81 -31.37
C LEU A 204 -24.33 -9.08 -30.96
N GLN A 205 -25.26 -8.96 -30.00
CA GLN A 205 -26.09 -10.10 -29.58
C GLN A 205 -27.01 -10.58 -30.70
N ALA A 206 -27.54 -9.67 -31.53
CA ALA A 206 -28.44 -9.98 -32.64
C ALA A 206 -27.73 -10.54 -33.88
N GLU A 207 -26.40 -10.43 -33.96
CA GLU A 207 -25.60 -10.93 -35.08
C GLU A 207 -25.19 -12.40 -34.90
N PHE A 208 -25.42 -12.97 -33.71
CA PHE A 208 -25.06 -14.35 -33.35
C PHE A 208 -26.28 -15.26 -33.08
N ASP A 209 -27.50 -14.80 -33.35
CA ASP A 209 -28.74 -15.60 -33.44
C ASP A 209 -29.13 -15.81 -34.92
#